data_AF-A0AB34WX46-F1
#
_entry.id   AF-A0AB34WX46-F1
#
_cell.length_a   1.000
_cell.length_b   1.000
_cell.length_c   1.000
_cell.angle_alpha   90.00
_cell.angle_beta   90.00
_cell.angle_gamma   90.00
#
_symmetry.space_group_name_H-M   'P 1'
#
loop_
_entity.id
_entity.type
_entity.pdbx_description
1 polymer ?
#
loop_
_entity_poly.entity_id
_entity_poly.type
_entity_poly.pdbx_seq_one_letter_code
_entity_poly.pdbx_strand_id
1 'polypeptide(L)'
;MTMTTANKTTQIKLVNKMCPADRGATTALLGKDVLGYMKTQDGKIITTTKPRIEKSFWFGESGYDFQEKVELASKASRDQEYFKQKNIARAGFPSALANIQAALDGDGNFFLFKTWKNQPVYSVRYFANDKMLDPYSKMILANADREMTREELQTYKELTDVSMKAFERRLHTYLKRYGLSKCNFDTYWVDR
;
A
#
# COMPACT_ATOMS: atom_id res chain seq x y z
N MET A 1 -1.44 -41.31 30.89
CA MET A 1 -1.69 -40.58 29.62
C MET A 1 -1.53 -39.10 29.90
N THR A 2 -0.37 -38.54 29.57
CA THR A 2 -0.08 -37.11 29.70
C THR A 2 -0.59 -36.40 28.46
N MET A 3 -1.70 -35.66 28.61
CA MET A 3 -2.19 -34.72 27.61
C MET A 3 -1.16 -33.60 27.47
N THR A 4 -0.37 -33.61 26.40
CA THR A 4 0.48 -32.48 26.02
C THR A 4 -0.36 -31.50 25.21
N THR A 5 -1.04 -30.58 25.89
CA THR A 5 -1.60 -29.39 25.25
C THR A 5 -0.46 -28.47 24.84
N ALA A 6 0.02 -28.62 23.62
CA ALA A 6 0.93 -27.68 22.99
C ALA A 6 0.16 -26.39 22.66
N ASN A 7 -0.01 -25.51 23.65
CA ASN A 7 -0.41 -24.13 23.43
C ASN A 7 0.75 -23.38 22.76
N LYS A 8 0.89 -23.53 21.43
CA LYS A 8 1.64 -22.58 20.62
C LYS A 8 0.80 -21.32 20.51
N THR A 9 1.00 -20.40 21.45
CA THR A 9 0.51 -19.01 21.34
C THR A 9 1.12 -18.41 20.08
N THR A 10 0.39 -18.53 18.97
CA THR A 10 0.91 -18.13 17.65
C THR A 10 0.72 -16.63 17.55
N GLN A 11 1.67 -15.87 18.07
CA GLN A 11 1.63 -14.41 18.04
C GLN A 11 1.71 -13.90 16.58
N ILE A 12 1.03 -12.79 16.31
CA ILE A 12 1.15 -12.08 15.03
C ILE A 12 2.60 -11.63 14.90
N LYS A 13 3.27 -12.01 13.80
CA LYS A 13 4.66 -11.60 13.53
C LYS A 13 4.66 -10.39 12.60
N LEU A 14 5.35 -9.32 12.97
CA LEU A 14 5.60 -8.17 12.11
C LEU A 14 7.07 -8.09 11.70
N VAL A 15 7.34 -7.99 10.40
CA VAL A 15 8.69 -7.80 9.85
C VAL A 15 8.71 -6.53 9.02
N ASN A 16 9.24 -5.48 9.63
CA ASN A 16 9.28 -4.11 9.11
C ASN A 16 10.47 -3.82 8.19
N LYS A 17 11.47 -4.71 8.17
CA LYS A 17 12.64 -4.63 7.29
C LYS A 17 13.19 -6.04 7.09
N MET A 18 13.13 -6.56 5.86
CA MET A 18 13.73 -7.86 5.55
C MET A 18 15.26 -7.81 5.69
N CYS A 19 15.80 -8.51 6.68
CA CYS A 19 17.25 -8.69 6.82
C CYS A 19 17.77 -9.64 5.72
N PRO A 20 19.07 -9.64 5.41
CA PRO A 20 19.63 -10.52 4.39
C PRO A 20 19.32 -12.02 4.61
N ALA A 21 19.25 -12.46 5.87
CA ALA A 21 18.90 -13.85 6.23
C ALA A 21 17.43 -14.18 5.92
N ASP A 22 16.51 -13.22 6.06
CA ASP A 22 15.11 -13.42 5.67
C ASP A 22 14.96 -13.48 4.15
N ARG A 23 15.82 -12.80 3.38
CA ARG A 23 15.63 -12.66 1.93
C ARG A 23 15.74 -13.96 1.16
N GLY A 24 16.53 -14.95 1.57
CA GLY A 24 16.72 -16.18 0.79
C GLY A 24 15.41 -16.94 0.53
N ALA A 25 14.78 -17.45 1.58
CA ALA A 25 13.51 -18.19 1.48
C ALA A 25 12.29 -17.27 1.27
N THR A 26 12.32 -16.05 1.84
CA THR A 26 11.17 -15.12 1.81
C THR A 26 11.06 -14.41 0.47
N THR A 27 12.16 -14.17 -0.26
CA THR A 27 12.09 -13.52 -1.60
C THR A 27 11.57 -14.48 -2.66
N ALA A 28 11.87 -15.78 -2.55
CA ALA A 28 11.28 -16.80 -3.42
C ALA A 28 9.76 -16.92 -3.22
N LEU A 29 9.29 -16.70 -1.99
CA LEU A 29 7.87 -16.80 -1.64
C LEU A 29 7.09 -15.49 -1.87
N LEU A 30 7.68 -14.33 -1.55
CA LEU A 30 6.97 -13.04 -1.49
C LEU A 30 7.36 -12.07 -2.62
N GLY A 31 8.48 -12.30 -3.30
CA GLY A 31 8.97 -11.44 -4.40
C GLY A 31 9.97 -10.36 -3.98
N LYS A 32 10.73 -9.84 -4.97
CA LYS A 32 11.87 -8.91 -4.77
C LYS A 32 11.46 -7.51 -4.28
N ASP A 33 10.23 -7.11 -4.56
CA ASP A 33 9.72 -5.78 -4.27
C ASP A 33 9.10 -5.68 -2.89
N VAL A 34 9.05 -6.76 -2.10
CA VAL A 34 8.53 -6.72 -0.74
C VAL A 34 9.43 -5.87 0.16
N LEU A 35 8.80 -5.00 0.93
CA LEU A 35 9.43 -4.12 1.90
C LEU A 35 9.35 -4.71 3.31
N GLY A 36 8.15 -5.16 3.68
CA GLY A 36 7.85 -5.81 4.94
C GLY A 36 6.63 -6.72 4.81
N TYR A 37 6.38 -7.49 5.86
CA TYR A 37 5.22 -8.36 5.93
C TYR A 37 4.74 -8.54 7.36
N MET A 38 3.47 -8.90 7.52
CA MET A 38 2.93 -9.47 8.75
C MET A 38 2.48 -10.91 8.50
N LYS A 39 2.57 -11.75 9.53
CA LYS A 39 2.02 -13.10 9.53
C LYS A 39 0.97 -13.20 10.62
N THR A 40 -0.25 -13.52 10.24
CA THR A 40 -1.38 -13.75 11.14
C THR A 40 -1.19 -15.02 11.97
N GLN A 41 -2.00 -15.20 13.01
CA GLN A 41 -1.92 -16.37 13.89
C GLN A 41 -2.21 -17.68 13.14
N ASP A 42 -3.13 -17.65 12.18
CA ASP A 42 -3.46 -18.77 11.29
C ASP A 42 -2.52 -18.91 10.08
N GLY A 43 -1.40 -18.18 10.10
CA GLY A 43 -0.27 -18.39 9.19
C GLY A 43 -0.36 -17.70 7.84
N LYS A 44 -1.35 -16.84 7.62
CA LYS A 44 -1.50 -16.02 6.41
C LYS A 44 -0.50 -14.86 6.43
N ILE A 45 0.05 -14.54 5.26
CA ILE A 45 1.08 -13.53 5.09
C ILE A 45 0.51 -12.36 4.28
N ILE A 46 0.59 -11.16 4.85
CA ILE A 46 0.20 -9.91 4.21
C ILE A 46 1.47 -9.09 4.02
N THR A 47 1.69 -8.60 2.81
CA THR A 47 2.94 -7.93 2.43
C THR A 47 2.70 -6.49 2.03
N THR A 48 3.67 -5.62 2.30
CA THR A 48 3.77 -4.31 1.63
C THR A 48 4.88 -4.35 0.58
N THR A 49 4.62 -3.73 -0.56
CA THR A 49 5.60 -3.62 -1.65
C THR A 49 6.27 -2.25 -1.62
N LYS A 50 7.44 -2.15 -2.25
CA LYS A 50 8.16 -0.90 -2.45
C LYS A 50 7.48 -0.13 -3.58
N PRO A 51 6.86 1.03 -3.32
CA PRO A 51 6.29 1.82 -4.40
C PRO A 51 7.40 2.31 -5.33
N ARG A 52 7.08 2.41 -6.62
CA ARG A 52 7.94 3.09 -7.59
C ARG A 52 7.85 4.59 -7.34
N ILE A 53 8.97 5.29 -7.50
CA ILE A 53 8.97 6.75 -7.53
C ILE A 53 8.47 7.15 -8.92
N GLU A 54 7.33 7.84 -8.96
CA GLU A 54 6.80 8.45 -10.17
C GLU A 54 7.64 9.67 -10.54
N LYS A 55 7.95 9.77 -11.82
CA LYS A 55 8.78 10.83 -12.39
C LYS A 55 8.08 11.54 -13.54
N SER A 56 6.98 11.00 -14.06
CA SER A 56 6.20 11.59 -15.15
C SER A 56 4.84 12.04 -14.61
N PHE A 57 4.63 13.34 -14.60
CA PHE A 57 3.42 13.98 -14.10
C PHE A 57 2.69 14.62 -15.27
N TRP A 58 1.50 14.08 -15.58
CA TRP A 58 0.68 14.53 -16.70
C TRP A 58 -0.47 15.39 -16.22
N PHE A 59 -0.60 16.57 -16.84
CA PHE A 59 -1.65 17.54 -16.55
C PHE A 59 -2.66 17.48 -17.69
N GLY A 60 -3.77 16.81 -17.44
CA GLY A 60 -4.86 16.65 -18.40
C GLY A 60 -5.50 17.99 -18.72
N GLU A 61 -5.68 18.26 -20.01
CA GLU A 61 -6.37 19.44 -20.52
C GLU A 61 -7.82 19.10 -20.82
N SER A 62 -8.74 19.97 -20.39
CA SER A 62 -10.15 19.87 -20.75
C SER A 62 -10.67 21.25 -21.14
N GLY A 63 -11.13 21.41 -22.38
CA GLY A 63 -11.68 22.68 -22.88
C GLY A 63 -10.64 23.77 -23.16
N TYR A 64 -11.00 25.04 -22.92
CA TYR A 64 -10.19 26.24 -23.23
C TYR A 64 -9.06 26.53 -22.22
N ASP A 65 -8.69 25.55 -21.40
CA ASP A 65 -7.89 25.76 -20.19
C ASP A 65 -6.39 25.45 -20.34
N PHE A 66 -5.89 25.49 -21.59
CA PHE A 66 -4.52 25.12 -21.93
C PHE A 66 -3.48 25.88 -21.11
N GLN A 67 -3.61 27.21 -21.06
CA GLN A 67 -2.66 28.09 -20.38
C GLN A 67 -2.59 27.78 -18.88
N GLU A 68 -3.73 27.51 -18.24
CA GLU A 68 -3.78 27.11 -16.83
C GLU A 68 -3.00 25.80 -16.61
N LYS A 69 -3.17 24.81 -17.50
CA LYS A 69 -2.49 23.52 -17.36
C LYS A 69 -0.98 23.63 -17.58
N VAL A 70 -0.54 24.46 -18.52
CA VAL A 70 0.89 24.77 -18.71
C VAL A 70 1.46 25.47 -17.48
N GLU A 71 0.74 26.41 -16.90
CA GLU A 71 1.16 27.11 -15.68
C GLU A 71 1.23 26.15 -14.48
N LEU A 72 0.25 25.24 -14.34
CA LEU A 72 0.26 24.21 -13.32
C LEU A 72 1.44 23.25 -13.48
N ALA A 73 1.72 22.79 -14.71
CA ALA A 73 2.86 21.93 -15.00
C ALA A 73 4.19 22.64 -14.71
N SER A 74 4.32 23.89 -15.14
CA SER A 74 5.48 24.75 -14.87
C SER A 74 5.70 24.97 -13.38
N LYS A 75 4.64 25.26 -12.62
CA LYS A 75 4.71 25.40 -11.16
C LYS A 75 5.14 24.09 -10.50
N ALA A 76 4.52 22.97 -10.89
CA ALA A 76 4.84 21.65 -10.36
C ALA A 76 6.30 21.24 -10.63
N SER A 77 6.86 21.65 -11.78
CA SER A 77 8.26 21.35 -12.14
C SER A 77 9.30 21.94 -11.18
N ARG A 78 8.90 22.90 -10.34
CA ARG A 78 9.74 23.58 -9.34
C ARG A 78 9.32 23.26 -7.91
N ASP A 79 8.29 22.46 -7.72
CA ASP A 79 7.66 22.20 -6.43
C ASP A 79 7.99 20.78 -5.93
N GLN A 80 8.95 20.72 -5.00
CA GLN A 80 9.34 19.45 -4.36
C GLN A 80 8.25 18.89 -3.44
N GLU A 81 7.39 19.73 -2.87
CA GLU A 81 6.26 19.27 -2.06
C GLU A 81 5.21 18.62 -2.95
N TYR A 82 4.89 19.22 -4.10
CA TYR A 82 4.01 18.61 -5.10
C TYR A 82 4.51 17.21 -5.50
N PHE A 83 5.81 17.08 -5.81
CA PHE A 83 6.42 15.79 -6.14
C PHE A 83 6.22 14.74 -5.04
N LYS A 84 6.46 15.12 -3.77
CA LYS A 84 6.29 14.23 -2.62
C LYS A 84 4.83 13.83 -2.43
N GLN A 85 3.92 14.81 -2.41
CA GLN A 85 2.49 14.58 -2.20
C GLN A 85 1.89 13.66 -3.27
N LYS A 86 2.20 13.90 -4.56
CA LYS A 86 1.72 13.07 -5.65
C LYS A 86 2.26 11.65 -5.58
N ASN A 87 3.54 11.48 -5.25
CA ASN A 87 4.12 10.15 -5.06
C ASN A 87 3.46 9.40 -3.90
N ILE A 88 3.28 10.04 -2.75
CA ILE A 88 2.64 9.45 -1.56
C ILE A 88 1.17 9.08 -1.86
N ALA A 89 0.42 9.97 -2.51
CA ALA A 89 -0.96 9.71 -2.91
C ALA A 89 -1.04 8.52 -3.89
N ARG A 90 -0.17 8.48 -4.91
CA ARG A 90 -0.15 7.39 -5.89
C ARG A 90 0.26 6.03 -5.28
N ALA A 91 1.07 6.04 -4.24
CA ALA A 91 1.42 4.83 -3.49
C ALA A 91 0.23 4.27 -2.68
N GLY A 92 -0.85 5.05 -2.49
CA GLY A 92 -2.08 4.62 -1.82
C GLY A 92 -2.00 4.58 -0.29
N PHE A 93 -0.90 5.01 0.33
CA PHE A 93 -0.75 4.98 1.80
C PHE A 93 -1.81 5.80 2.54
N PRO A 94 -2.13 7.05 2.13
CA PRO A 94 -3.12 7.85 2.87
C PRO A 94 -4.50 7.19 2.87
N SER A 95 -4.96 6.70 1.70
CA SER A 95 -6.23 5.99 1.58
C SER A 95 -6.23 4.68 2.37
N ALA A 96 -5.13 3.93 2.35
CA ALA A 96 -5.00 2.70 3.13
C ALA A 96 -5.09 2.99 4.64
N LEU A 97 -4.36 3.98 5.15
CA LEU A 97 -4.38 4.37 6.57
C LEU A 97 -5.75 4.89 7.01
N ALA A 98 -6.40 5.72 6.17
CA ALA A 98 -7.76 6.20 6.43
C ALA A 98 -8.76 5.04 6.52
N ASN A 99 -8.69 4.08 5.60
CA ASN A 99 -9.55 2.89 5.61
C ASN A 99 -9.29 2.01 6.83
N ILE A 100 -8.02 1.83 7.23
CA ILE A 100 -7.67 1.07 8.44
C ILE A 100 -8.24 1.75 9.68
N GLN A 101 -8.15 3.08 9.76
CA GLN A 101 -8.71 3.85 10.86
C GLN A 101 -10.23 3.73 10.90
N ALA A 102 -10.91 3.90 9.76
CA ALA A 102 -12.35 3.69 9.65
C ALA A 102 -12.77 2.28 10.11
N ALA A 103 -12.00 1.24 9.77
CA ALA A 103 -12.27 -0.11 10.25
C ALA A 103 -12.04 -0.27 11.76
N LEU A 104 -11.03 0.38 12.33
CA LEU A 104 -10.80 0.39 13.78
C LEU A 104 -11.91 1.15 14.54
N ASP A 105 -12.55 2.11 13.90
CA ASP A 105 -13.64 2.92 14.45
C ASP A 105 -15.02 2.27 14.22
N GLY A 106 -15.08 1.20 13.41
CA GLY A 106 -16.29 0.40 13.19
C GLY A 106 -17.08 0.77 11.93
N ASP A 107 -16.55 1.64 11.06
CA ASP A 107 -17.21 2.12 9.83
C ASP A 107 -17.00 1.20 8.60
N GLY A 108 -16.29 0.10 8.79
CA GLY A 108 -16.07 -0.90 7.75
C GLY A 108 -15.16 -2.02 8.22
N ASN A 109 -14.84 -2.94 7.32
CA ASN A 109 -14.04 -4.12 7.67
C ASN A 109 -13.01 -4.43 6.59
N PHE A 110 -11.88 -5.04 6.98
CA PHE A 110 -10.91 -5.60 6.04
C PHE A 110 -11.08 -7.11 5.93
N PHE A 111 -11.01 -7.62 4.70
CA PHE A 111 -11.06 -9.05 4.42
C PHE A 111 -9.80 -9.53 3.72
N LEU A 112 -9.42 -10.77 4.02
CA LEU A 112 -8.31 -11.48 3.43
C LEU A 112 -8.76 -12.22 2.18
N PHE A 113 -8.05 -12.03 1.08
CA PHE A 113 -8.28 -12.72 -0.19
C PHE A 113 -7.01 -13.43 -0.64
N LYS A 114 -7.12 -14.72 -0.97
CA LYS A 114 -5.99 -15.49 -1.53
C LYS A 114 -5.51 -14.83 -2.82
N THR A 115 -4.19 -14.61 -2.91
CA THR A 115 -3.59 -14.07 -4.14
C THR A 115 -3.29 -15.17 -5.14
N TRP A 116 -2.82 -16.34 -4.68
CA TRP A 116 -2.46 -17.48 -5.53
C TRP A 116 -2.85 -18.81 -4.89
N LYS A 117 -3.24 -19.79 -5.71
CA LYS A 117 -3.56 -21.14 -5.24
C LYS A 117 -2.28 -21.77 -4.67
N ASN A 118 -2.36 -22.24 -3.42
CA ASN A 118 -1.28 -22.90 -2.66
C ASN A 118 -0.15 -22.02 -2.10
N GLN A 119 -0.32 -20.69 -2.07
CA GLN A 119 0.61 -19.81 -1.34
C GLN A 119 -0.05 -19.23 -0.09
N PRO A 120 0.70 -19.03 1.01
CA PRO A 120 0.19 -18.40 2.22
C PRO A 120 0.05 -16.87 2.08
N VAL A 121 0.18 -16.31 0.87
CA VAL A 121 0.15 -14.86 0.62
C VAL A 121 -1.27 -14.41 0.33
N TYR A 122 -1.70 -13.38 1.05
CA TYR A 122 -3.03 -12.81 0.98
C TYR A 122 -2.97 -11.32 0.67
N SER A 123 -3.93 -10.90 -0.14
CA SER A 123 -4.25 -9.49 -0.31
C SER A 123 -5.34 -9.09 0.70
N VAL A 124 -5.35 -7.82 1.07
CA VAL A 124 -6.36 -7.26 1.98
C VAL A 124 -7.20 -6.23 1.24
N ARG A 125 -8.50 -6.21 1.51
CA ARG A 125 -9.41 -5.21 0.92
C ARG A 125 -10.37 -4.68 1.97
N TYR A 126 -10.57 -3.37 1.95
CA TYR A 126 -11.51 -2.65 2.79
C TYR A 126 -12.89 -2.59 2.13
N PHE A 127 -13.94 -2.73 2.95
CA PHE A 127 -15.33 -2.48 2.57
C PHE A 127 -15.98 -1.62 3.65
N ALA A 128 -16.52 -0.46 3.26
CA ALA A 128 -17.37 0.34 4.13
C ALA A 128 -18.69 -0.38 4.39
N ASN A 129 -19.27 -0.20 5.58
CA ASN A 129 -20.46 -0.93 6.01
C ASN A 129 -21.66 -0.74 5.05
N ASP A 130 -21.85 0.47 4.52
CA ASP A 130 -22.92 0.79 3.57
C ASP A 130 -22.76 0.07 2.22
N LYS A 131 -21.53 -0.31 1.85
CA LYS A 131 -21.23 -1.08 0.64
C LYS A 131 -21.32 -2.58 0.84
N MET A 132 -21.18 -3.10 2.06
CA MET A 132 -21.20 -4.55 2.28
C MET A 132 -22.51 -5.23 1.82
N LEU A 133 -23.62 -4.50 1.81
CA LEU A 133 -24.92 -5.04 1.42
C LEU A 133 -25.17 -5.01 -0.10
N ASP A 134 -24.36 -4.28 -0.86
CA ASP A 134 -24.53 -4.14 -2.29
C ASP A 134 -24.23 -5.47 -3.02
N PRO A 135 -24.94 -5.79 -4.13
CA PRO A 135 -24.80 -7.08 -4.81
C PRO A 135 -23.37 -7.38 -5.28
N TYR A 136 -22.63 -6.35 -5.72
CA TYR A 136 -21.28 -6.52 -6.22
C TYR A 136 -20.30 -6.81 -5.08
N SER A 137 -20.39 -6.08 -3.97
CA SER A 137 -19.61 -6.35 -2.77
C SER A 137 -19.91 -7.74 -2.20
N LYS A 138 -21.18 -8.17 -2.15
CA LYS A 138 -21.56 -9.53 -1.74
C LYS A 138 -20.90 -10.61 -2.60
N MET A 139 -20.93 -10.44 -3.92
CA MET A 139 -20.27 -11.36 -4.85
C MET A 139 -18.76 -11.45 -4.61
N ILE A 140 -18.11 -10.31 -4.32
CA ILE A 140 -16.68 -10.32 -3.98
C ILE A 140 -16.44 -11.00 -2.64
N LEU A 141 -17.19 -10.63 -1.60
CA LEU A 141 -17.04 -11.15 -0.24
C LEU A 141 -17.31 -12.67 -0.14
N ALA A 142 -18.10 -13.24 -1.06
CA ALA A 142 -18.25 -14.69 -1.17
C ALA A 142 -16.92 -15.43 -1.43
N ASN A 143 -15.90 -14.73 -1.94
CA ASN A 143 -14.56 -15.26 -2.16
C ASN A 143 -13.55 -14.80 -1.10
N ALA A 144 -13.99 -14.06 -0.08
CA ALA A 144 -13.13 -13.72 1.06
C ALA A 144 -12.84 -14.99 1.87
N ASP A 145 -11.62 -15.09 2.39
CA ASP A 145 -11.25 -16.18 3.30
C ASP A 145 -11.83 -15.91 4.69
N ARG A 146 -11.57 -14.71 5.23
CA ARG A 146 -12.17 -14.20 6.47
C ARG A 146 -11.91 -12.70 6.63
N GLU A 147 -12.62 -12.10 7.57
CA GLU A 147 -12.33 -10.78 8.10
C GLU A 147 -11.02 -10.77 8.90
N MET A 148 -10.33 -9.63 8.91
CA MET A 148 -9.19 -9.39 9.78
C MET A 148 -9.63 -9.11 11.21
N THR A 149 -8.92 -9.64 12.20
CA THR A 149 -9.20 -9.27 13.60
C THR A 149 -8.71 -7.85 13.90
N ARG A 150 -9.18 -7.28 15.01
CA ARG A 150 -8.74 -5.95 15.45
C ARG A 150 -7.23 -5.87 15.67
N GLU A 151 -6.62 -6.92 16.22
CA GLU A 151 -5.16 -7.02 16.44
C GLU A 151 -4.40 -7.09 15.11
N GLU A 152 -4.95 -7.79 14.12
CA GLU A 152 -4.40 -7.85 12.78
C GLU A 152 -4.49 -6.49 12.08
N LEU A 153 -5.60 -5.76 12.25
CA LEU A 153 -5.75 -4.39 11.74
C LEU A 153 -4.72 -3.43 12.36
N GLN A 154 -4.50 -3.49 13.67
CA GLN A 154 -3.46 -2.68 14.32
C GLN A 154 -2.06 -3.01 13.79
N THR A 155 -1.75 -4.31 13.64
CA THR A 155 -0.45 -4.73 13.07
C THR A 155 -0.31 -4.28 11.61
N TYR A 156 -1.40 -4.33 10.84
CA TYR A 156 -1.42 -3.87 9.46
C TYR A 156 -1.25 -2.35 9.34
N LYS A 157 -1.81 -1.60 10.29
CA LYS A 157 -1.58 -0.15 10.42
C LYS A 157 -0.09 0.14 10.64
N GLU A 158 0.54 -0.55 11.58
CA GLU A 158 1.98 -0.39 11.85
C GLU A 158 2.84 -0.74 10.63
N LEU A 159 2.55 -1.84 9.94
CA LEU A 159 3.23 -2.23 8.71
C LEU A 159 3.11 -1.15 7.63
N THR A 160 1.91 -0.57 7.49
CA THR A 160 1.61 0.49 6.52
C THR A 160 2.34 1.80 6.87
N ASP A 161 2.32 2.21 8.14
CA ASP A 161 3.01 3.41 8.65
C ASP A 161 4.53 3.32 8.44
N VAL A 162 5.13 2.16 8.74
CA VAL A 162 6.57 1.94 8.48
C VAL A 162 6.87 2.00 6.99
N SER A 163 6.00 1.42 6.15
CA SER A 163 6.17 1.40 4.70
C SER A 163 6.09 2.81 4.10
N MET A 164 5.16 3.63 4.58
CA MET A 164 5.05 5.04 4.21
C MET A 164 6.32 5.82 4.59
N LYS A 165 6.77 5.74 5.84
CA LYS A 165 8.01 6.40 6.32
C LYS A 165 9.26 5.96 5.55
N ALA A 166 9.31 4.70 5.11
CA ALA A 166 10.41 4.21 4.28
C ALA A 166 10.35 4.80 2.86
N PHE A 167 9.15 4.97 2.31
CA PHE A 167 8.97 5.60 1.00
C PHE A 167 9.27 7.10 1.03
N GLU A 168 8.82 7.82 2.06
CA GLU A 168 9.19 9.24 2.28
C GLU A 168 10.71 9.45 2.31
N ARG A 169 11.44 8.58 3.03
CA ARG A 169 12.91 8.61 3.04
C ARG A 169 13.53 8.39 1.66
N ARG A 170 12.94 7.52 0.83
CA ARG A 170 13.37 7.32 -0.56
C ARG A 170 13.11 8.55 -1.43
N LEU A 171 11.96 9.21 -1.26
CA LEU A 171 11.63 10.45 -1.96
C LEU A 171 12.60 11.57 -1.57
N HIS A 172 12.89 11.74 -0.28
CA HIS A 172 13.88 12.71 0.20
C HIS A 172 15.28 12.43 -0.36
N THR A 173 15.71 11.17 -0.35
CA THR A 173 17.00 10.77 -0.93
C THR A 173 17.07 11.05 -2.43
N TYR A 174 15.98 10.80 -3.15
CA TYR A 174 15.88 11.09 -4.58
C TYR A 174 16.02 12.59 -4.84
N LEU A 175 15.26 13.42 -4.14
CA LEU A 175 15.31 14.88 -4.27
C LEU A 175 16.69 15.44 -3.91
N LYS A 176 17.34 14.92 -2.85
CA LYS A 176 18.71 15.32 -2.49
C LYS A 176 19.72 15.03 -3.61
N ARG A 177 19.54 13.92 -4.34
CA ARG A 177 20.48 13.47 -5.37
C ARG A 177 20.23 14.11 -6.74
N TYR A 178 18.96 14.26 -7.12
CA TYR A 178 18.58 14.62 -8.50
C TYR A 178 17.75 15.91 -8.57
N GLY A 179 17.26 16.43 -7.45
CA GLY A 179 16.20 17.44 -7.45
C GLY A 179 15.01 16.98 -8.28
N LEU A 180 14.47 17.88 -9.09
CA LEU A 180 13.39 17.59 -10.05
C LEU A 180 13.92 17.42 -11.49
N SER A 181 15.24 17.48 -11.70
CA SER A 181 15.86 17.46 -13.05
C SER A 181 15.67 16.15 -13.84
N LYS A 182 15.23 15.08 -13.17
CA LYS A 182 14.96 13.76 -13.76
C LYS A 182 13.47 13.44 -13.83
N CYS A 183 12.62 14.44 -13.60
CA CYS A 183 11.18 14.35 -13.66
C CYS A 183 10.66 15.15 -14.86
N ASN A 184 9.57 14.68 -15.43
CA ASN A 184 8.85 15.29 -16.52
C ASN A 184 7.50 15.78 -16.00
N PHE A 185 7.14 17.01 -16.37
CA PHE A 185 5.92 17.69 -15.95
C PHE A 185 5.28 18.27 -17.20
N ASP A 186 4.44 17.47 -17.85
CA ASP A 186 4.02 17.72 -19.22
C ASP A 186 2.49 17.81 -19.30
N THR A 187 2.02 18.57 -20.29
CA THR A 187 0.63 18.57 -20.73
C THR A 187 0.52 17.81 -22.05
N TYR A 188 -0.69 17.36 -22.42
CA TYR A 188 -0.87 16.48 -23.59
C TYR A 188 -0.52 17.11 -24.95
N TRP A 189 -0.35 18.44 -25.02
CA TRP A 189 -0.24 19.16 -26.30
C TRP A 189 1.04 19.97 -26.49
N VAL A 190 1.99 19.93 -25.54
CA VAL A 190 3.28 20.64 -25.66
C VAL A 190 4.27 19.91 -26.60
N ASP A 191 3.99 18.66 -26.98
CA ASP A 191 4.83 17.81 -27.86
C ASP A 191 4.30 17.67 -29.32
N ARG A 192 3.56 18.64 -29.87
CA ARG A 192 3.22 18.69 -31.32
C ARG A 192 3.88 19.85 -32.04
#